data_AF-A0A0J6UM14-F1
#
_entry.id   AF-A0A0J6UM14-F1
#
_cell.length_a   1.000
_cell.length_b   1.000
_cell.length_c   1.000
_cell.angle_alpha   90.00
_cell.angle_beta   90.00
_cell.angle_gamma   90.00
#
_symmetry.space_group_name_H-M   'P 1'
#
loop_
_entity.id
_entity.type
_entity.pdbx_description
1 polymer ?
#
loop_
_entity_poly.entity_id
_entity_poly.type
_entity_poly.pdbx_seq_one_letter_code
_entity_poly.pdbx_strand_id
1 'polypeptide(L)'
;MMRRRRRQTETSEIALMAVMTKAMGAFLILMVFGMKYYVPDFTAEQVARIVHASLGSVRGDLEAAGRRLKSGDYTREDLDRLQAQIDVAVAKLAQAEQDVSRLQTRLDQANSQLRRVEGERARLQAEAEAARARVQVAEAERDRLGAEVASLRAEVERLRGQDAQALQARIEALTRENRALAARRTVYAHFRYAGCGTLAIYPNLARQSARVPGRPEPVIPIDGSPGYRGFLRAGAPEETLTVNPSADGRAVVATWIGQTVQVGDALVLSTNVLNPVAPGGAASDGPSVAQAGCRVEGEIHGGGKSVGFVTTIEPAQPVVLLGLMRLTEAGLEAVRVTPEQSRWFAERLAEAPCGIPACGGSDPRARDLLAATLTAIVRGRLSLAPTGWARQGEIAGRIAEELGDRLRRGTLTEADLGRWVDLVAAVPDRPVATGNAPATDALAEIGARLAASGAPPALAAAFVERAARNWWSPEEREERLRRAGIGPAAGSFAARAAALKVPRGFAADLERGIAAGALTAEQGLDWLALVERARAAANGPPPPQPDLTRLLHLMEAKGLSELAPMRVGYGLAAVGRLPMVEAIALLSRMKGGLRP
;
A
#
# COMPACT_ATOMS: atom_id res chain seq x y z
N MET A 1 18.96 42.50 -48.13
CA MET A 1 19.99 41.48 -47.83
C MET A 1 20.32 40.70 -49.08
N MET A 2 21.60 40.72 -49.45
CA MET A 2 22.35 39.91 -50.42
C MET A 2 21.61 39.05 -51.46
N ARG A 3 21.69 39.50 -52.71
CA ARG A 3 21.70 38.67 -53.94
C ARG A 3 22.78 37.57 -53.81
N ARG A 4 22.39 36.30 -53.94
CA ARG A 4 23.32 35.21 -54.29
C ARG A 4 22.94 34.68 -55.69
N ARG A 5 23.57 35.25 -56.71
CA ARG A 5 23.82 34.59 -57.99
C ARG A 5 24.98 33.62 -57.76
N ARG A 6 24.81 32.31 -57.98
CA ARG A 6 25.94 31.41 -58.24
C ARG A 6 25.56 30.24 -59.14
N ARG A 7 26.32 30.17 -60.24
CA ARG A 7 26.85 28.99 -60.94
C ARG A 7 25.85 28.09 -61.67
N GLN A 8 25.56 28.48 -62.92
CA GLN A 8 25.06 27.57 -63.95
C GLN A 8 25.95 27.55 -65.21
N THR A 9 27.10 28.22 -65.18
CA THR A 9 28.02 28.37 -66.34
C THR A 9 29.21 27.41 -66.34
N GLU A 10 29.51 26.72 -65.22
CA GLU A 10 30.67 25.80 -65.18
C GLU A 10 30.35 24.41 -65.76
N THR A 11 29.09 23.97 -65.79
CA THR A 11 28.72 22.63 -66.31
C THR A 11 28.61 22.58 -67.84
N SER A 12 28.27 23.68 -68.50
CA SER A 12 28.21 23.74 -69.97
C SER A 12 29.60 23.75 -70.61
N GLU A 13 30.58 24.40 -69.98
CA GLU A 13 31.96 24.42 -70.48
C GLU A 13 32.64 23.06 -70.29
N ILE A 14 32.41 22.37 -69.16
CA ILE A 14 32.91 21.01 -68.93
C ILE A 14 32.26 20.00 -69.88
N ALA A 15 30.96 20.14 -70.15
CA ALA A 15 30.26 19.30 -71.13
C ALA A 15 30.77 19.53 -72.57
N LEU A 16 31.02 20.79 -72.95
CA LEU A 16 31.55 21.14 -74.27
C LEU A 16 33.00 20.63 -74.45
N MET A 17 33.82 20.75 -73.40
CA MET A 17 35.21 20.27 -73.41
C MET A 17 35.27 18.74 -73.48
N ALA A 18 34.36 18.03 -72.79
CA ALA A 18 34.22 16.58 -72.86
C ALA A 18 33.76 16.10 -74.24
N VAL A 19 32.83 16.82 -74.90
CA VAL A 19 32.41 16.50 -76.27
C VAL A 19 33.53 16.77 -77.27
N MET A 20 34.29 17.86 -77.13
CA MET A 20 35.44 18.14 -78.00
C MET A 20 36.58 17.14 -77.82
N THR A 21 36.90 16.71 -76.60
CA THR A 21 37.93 15.67 -76.39
C THR A 21 37.47 14.30 -76.89
N LYS A 22 36.18 13.99 -76.78
CA LYS A 22 35.63 12.74 -77.34
C LYS A 22 35.61 12.76 -78.87
N ALA A 23 35.30 13.90 -79.48
CA ALA A 23 35.35 14.09 -80.93
C ALA A 23 36.79 14.10 -81.47
N MET A 24 37.74 14.78 -80.79
CA MET A 24 39.16 14.71 -81.12
C MET A 24 39.73 13.31 -80.91
N GLY A 25 39.32 12.60 -79.86
CA GLY A 25 39.70 11.21 -79.60
C GLY A 25 39.21 10.27 -80.70
N ALA A 26 37.95 10.41 -81.13
CA ALA A 26 37.39 9.67 -82.25
C ALA A 26 38.10 10.01 -83.58
N PHE A 27 38.47 11.27 -83.80
CA PHE A 27 39.20 11.71 -84.98
C PHE A 27 40.66 11.21 -84.99
N LEU A 28 41.35 11.21 -83.85
CA LEU A 28 42.69 10.64 -83.70
C LEU A 28 42.67 9.11 -83.86
N ILE A 29 41.66 8.42 -83.35
CA ILE A 29 41.49 6.98 -83.58
C ILE A 29 41.24 6.72 -85.07
N LEU A 30 40.35 7.48 -85.73
CA LEU A 30 40.13 7.37 -87.18
C LEU A 30 41.36 7.70 -88.01
N MET A 31 42.19 8.67 -87.59
CA MET A 31 43.41 9.04 -88.31
C MET A 31 44.54 8.02 -88.08
N VAL A 32 44.69 7.49 -86.86
CA VAL A 32 45.70 6.46 -86.52
C VAL A 32 45.35 5.12 -87.14
N PHE A 33 44.07 4.73 -87.18
CA PHE A 33 43.64 3.55 -87.92
C PHE A 33 43.62 3.80 -89.44
N GLY A 34 43.16 4.96 -89.90
CA GLY A 34 43.07 5.31 -91.32
C GLY A 34 44.41 5.42 -92.04
N MET A 35 45.48 5.89 -91.37
CA MET A 35 46.80 5.99 -92.00
C MET A 35 47.60 4.69 -92.00
N LYS A 36 47.26 3.68 -91.18
CA LYS A 36 47.90 2.35 -91.23
C LYS A 36 47.35 1.44 -92.33
N TYR A 37 46.19 1.77 -92.91
CA TYR A 37 45.55 1.01 -93.99
C TYR A 37 45.56 1.75 -95.35
N TYR A 38 46.46 2.70 -95.55
CA TYR A 38 46.73 3.22 -96.89
C TYR A 38 47.56 2.17 -97.67
N VAL A 39 46.88 1.10 -98.09
CA VAL A 39 47.37 0.21 -99.14
C VAL A 39 47.14 1.01 -100.44
N PRO A 40 48.19 1.35 -101.21
CA PRO A 40 47.95 1.92 -102.53
C PRO A 40 47.16 0.87 -103.32
N ASP A 41 45.94 1.22 -103.71
CA ASP A 41 45.08 0.43 -104.61
C ASP A 41 45.76 0.33 -105.99
N PHE A 42 46.80 -0.50 -106.07
CA PHE A 42 47.09 -1.19 -107.31
C PHE A 42 46.02 -2.26 -107.41
N THR A 43 44.87 -1.87 -107.96
CA THR A 43 43.82 -2.83 -108.32
C THR A 43 44.51 -4.01 -109.00
N ALA A 44 44.16 -5.25 -108.61
CA ALA A 44 44.69 -6.44 -109.28
C ALA A 44 44.54 -6.33 -110.81
N GLU A 45 43.57 -5.54 -111.26
CA GLU A 45 43.33 -5.11 -112.62
C GLU A 45 44.44 -4.24 -113.24
N GLN A 46 45.06 -3.29 -112.53
CA GLN A 46 46.22 -2.53 -113.02
C GLN A 46 47.50 -3.37 -113.08
N VAL A 47 47.75 -4.23 -112.09
CA VAL A 47 48.91 -5.14 -112.11
C VAL A 47 48.73 -6.20 -113.19
N ALA A 48 47.53 -6.79 -113.30
CA ALA A 48 47.19 -7.70 -114.39
C ALA A 48 47.30 -7.02 -115.75
N ARG A 49 46.94 -5.73 -115.88
CA ARG A 49 47.08 -4.98 -117.14
C ARG A 49 48.54 -4.70 -117.51
N ILE A 50 49.40 -4.38 -116.53
CA ILE A 50 50.84 -4.17 -116.77
C ILE A 50 51.54 -5.50 -117.09
N VAL A 51 51.19 -6.58 -116.37
CA VAL A 51 51.73 -7.93 -116.63
C VAL A 51 51.21 -8.47 -117.96
N HIS A 52 49.92 -8.32 -118.28
CA HIS A 52 49.37 -8.71 -119.59
C HIS A 52 49.90 -7.85 -120.73
N ALA A 53 50.12 -6.55 -120.54
CA ALA A 53 50.73 -5.69 -121.55
C ALA A 53 52.21 -6.03 -121.76
N SER A 54 52.95 -6.36 -120.70
CA SER A 54 54.35 -6.75 -120.79
C SER A 54 54.51 -8.15 -121.39
N LEU A 55 53.68 -9.12 -121.01
CA LEU A 55 53.63 -10.45 -121.60
C LEU A 55 53.10 -10.42 -123.04
N GLY A 56 52.13 -9.56 -123.35
CA GLY A 56 51.61 -9.33 -124.69
C GLY A 56 52.64 -8.69 -125.62
N SER A 57 53.42 -7.73 -125.11
CA SER A 57 54.57 -7.14 -125.82
C SER A 57 55.66 -8.18 -126.06
N VAL A 58 56.08 -8.93 -125.04
CA VAL A 58 57.12 -9.97 -125.18
C VAL A 58 56.67 -11.08 -126.13
N ARG A 59 55.39 -11.49 -126.07
CA ARG A 59 54.81 -12.47 -127.00
C ARG A 59 54.75 -11.93 -128.43
N GLY A 60 54.37 -10.67 -128.61
CA GLY A 60 54.39 -10.00 -129.91
C GLY A 60 55.79 -9.89 -130.50
N ASP A 61 56.79 -9.57 -129.67
CA ASP A 61 58.20 -9.50 -130.05
C ASP A 61 58.75 -10.89 -130.42
N LEU A 62 58.40 -11.94 -129.66
CA LEU A 62 58.74 -13.34 -129.95
C LEU A 62 58.07 -13.89 -131.21
N GLU A 63 56.79 -13.56 -131.46
CA GLU A 63 56.07 -13.95 -132.68
C GLU A 63 56.58 -13.18 -133.92
N ALA A 64 57.04 -11.94 -133.75
CA ALA A 64 57.70 -11.17 -134.81
C ALA A 64 59.10 -11.73 -135.12
N ALA A 65 59.87 -12.09 -134.09
CA ALA A 65 61.16 -12.78 -134.24
C ALA A 65 61.00 -14.16 -134.90
N GLY A 66 60.00 -14.96 -134.47
CA GLY A 66 59.71 -16.28 -135.02
C GLY A 66 59.21 -16.27 -136.47
N ARG A 67 58.48 -15.23 -136.89
CA ARG A 67 58.11 -15.04 -138.30
C ARG A 67 59.30 -14.65 -139.17
N ARG A 68 60.21 -13.84 -138.65
CA ARG A 68 61.44 -13.46 -139.35
C ARG A 68 62.40 -14.63 -139.50
N LEU A 69 62.50 -15.53 -138.52
CA LEU A 69 63.28 -16.79 -138.53
C LEU A 69 62.89 -17.81 -139.63
N LYS A 70 61.73 -17.62 -140.29
CA LYS A 70 61.25 -18.49 -141.38
C LYS A 70 61.62 -18.02 -142.79
N SER A 71 62.12 -16.79 -142.99
CA SER A 71 62.33 -16.20 -144.33
C SER A 71 63.73 -16.40 -144.94
N GLY A 72 64.63 -17.11 -144.27
CA GLY A 72 65.78 -17.78 -144.91
C GLY A 72 67.01 -16.95 -145.30
N ASP A 73 66.92 -15.62 -145.47
CA ASP A 73 68.09 -14.76 -145.73
C ASP A 73 68.40 -13.89 -144.51
N TYR A 74 69.36 -14.30 -143.67
CA TYR A 74 69.87 -13.46 -142.59
C TYR A 74 71.21 -12.86 -142.96
N THR A 75 71.28 -11.54 -142.90
CA THR A 75 72.57 -10.87 -142.77
C THR A 75 73.03 -10.95 -141.30
N ARG A 76 74.33 -10.79 -141.05
CA ARG A 76 74.90 -10.83 -139.69
C ARG A 76 74.26 -9.79 -138.76
N GLU A 77 73.87 -8.64 -139.30
CA GLU A 77 73.16 -7.57 -138.56
C GLU A 77 71.77 -7.98 -138.07
N ASP A 78 71.07 -8.87 -138.77
CA ASP A 78 69.74 -9.35 -138.37
C ASP A 78 69.80 -10.32 -137.19
N LEU A 79 70.85 -11.15 -137.14
CA LEU A 79 71.12 -12.04 -136.00
C LEU A 79 71.50 -11.23 -134.76
N ASP A 80 72.32 -10.19 -134.91
CA ASP A 80 72.69 -9.31 -133.79
C ASP A 80 71.47 -8.55 -133.23
N ARG A 81 70.53 -8.12 -134.08
CA ARG A 81 69.27 -7.50 -133.64
C ARG A 81 68.33 -8.48 -132.94
N LEU A 82 68.20 -9.70 -133.44
CA LEU A 82 67.38 -10.74 -132.80
C LEU A 82 67.96 -11.13 -131.44
N GLN A 83 69.29 -11.24 -131.33
CA GLN A 83 69.96 -11.48 -130.06
C GLN A 83 69.68 -10.35 -129.07
N ALA A 84 69.79 -9.08 -129.50
CA ALA A 84 69.45 -7.93 -128.66
C ALA A 84 67.97 -7.93 -128.20
N GLN A 85 67.04 -8.37 -129.04
CA GLN A 85 65.63 -8.50 -128.66
C GLN A 85 65.39 -9.63 -127.66
N ILE A 86 66.08 -10.77 -127.82
CA ILE A 86 66.04 -11.88 -126.86
C ILE A 86 66.61 -11.43 -125.52
N ASP A 87 67.74 -10.72 -125.50
CA ASP A 87 68.36 -10.23 -124.27
C ASP A 87 67.43 -9.25 -123.53
N VAL A 88 66.72 -8.38 -124.26
CA VAL A 88 65.69 -7.48 -123.69
C VAL A 88 64.49 -8.27 -123.14
N ALA A 89 64.02 -9.30 -123.85
CA ALA A 89 62.92 -10.13 -123.40
C ALA A 89 63.28 -10.95 -122.15
N VAL A 90 64.50 -11.50 -122.09
CA VAL A 90 65.04 -12.19 -120.92
C VAL A 90 65.17 -11.23 -119.74
N ALA A 91 65.67 -10.01 -119.96
CA ALA A 91 65.73 -8.99 -118.90
C ALA A 91 64.34 -8.60 -118.37
N LYS A 92 63.35 -8.45 -119.26
CA LYS A 92 61.95 -8.20 -118.86
C LYS A 92 61.33 -9.37 -118.09
N LEU A 93 61.62 -10.61 -118.48
CA LEU A 93 61.13 -11.80 -117.79
C LEU A 93 61.74 -11.91 -116.39
N ALA A 94 63.07 -11.71 -116.27
CA ALA A 94 63.76 -11.70 -114.98
C ALA A 94 63.21 -10.59 -114.06
N GLN A 95 62.89 -9.42 -114.60
CA GLN A 95 62.25 -8.34 -113.85
C GLN A 95 60.84 -8.74 -113.38
N ALA A 96 60.04 -9.38 -114.24
CA ALA A 96 58.71 -9.85 -113.87
C ALA A 96 58.74 -10.94 -112.79
N GLU A 97 59.70 -11.88 -112.86
CA GLU A 97 59.91 -12.90 -111.81
C GLU A 97 60.28 -12.26 -110.47
N GLN A 98 61.15 -11.24 -110.47
CA GLN A 98 61.48 -10.48 -109.27
C GLN A 98 60.27 -9.75 -108.70
N ASP A 99 59.43 -9.15 -109.55
CA ASP A 99 58.22 -8.46 -109.12
C ASP A 99 57.16 -9.43 -108.57
N VAL A 100 57.00 -10.62 -109.17
CA VAL A 100 56.15 -11.69 -108.64
C VAL A 100 56.62 -12.14 -107.26
N SER A 101 57.92 -12.37 -107.07
CA SER A 101 58.50 -12.75 -105.77
C SER A 101 58.28 -11.66 -104.70
N ARG A 102 58.44 -10.38 -105.07
CA ARG A 102 58.13 -9.24 -104.18
C ARG A 102 56.65 -9.17 -103.82
N LEU A 103 55.75 -9.40 -104.80
CA LEU A 103 54.31 -9.40 -104.57
C LEU A 103 53.87 -10.57 -103.69
N GLN A 104 54.44 -11.77 -103.87
CA GLN A 104 54.20 -12.92 -102.99
C GLN A 104 54.62 -12.61 -101.55
N THR A 105 55.82 -12.04 -101.36
CA THR A 105 56.29 -11.64 -100.03
C THR A 105 55.34 -10.63 -99.37
N ARG A 106 54.84 -9.64 -100.13
CA ARG A 106 53.87 -8.67 -99.63
C ARG A 106 52.51 -9.30 -99.33
N LEU A 107 52.05 -10.25 -100.14
CA LEU A 107 50.81 -10.98 -99.90
C LEU A 107 50.91 -11.81 -98.62
N ASP A 108 52.05 -12.47 -98.39
CA ASP A 108 52.29 -13.24 -97.16
C ASP A 108 52.35 -12.32 -95.93
N GLN A 109 52.98 -11.15 -96.05
CA GLN A 109 52.98 -10.14 -94.99
C GLN A 109 51.57 -9.62 -94.70
N ALA A 110 50.79 -9.31 -95.72
CA ALA A 110 49.41 -8.86 -95.58
C ALA A 110 48.51 -9.94 -94.96
N ASN A 111 48.65 -11.19 -95.38
CA ASN A 111 47.93 -12.33 -94.80
C ASN A 111 48.29 -12.54 -93.32
N SER A 112 49.57 -12.39 -92.96
CA SER A 112 50.03 -12.46 -91.57
C SER A 112 49.45 -11.32 -90.70
N GLN A 113 49.40 -10.11 -91.24
CA GLN A 113 48.77 -8.96 -90.57
C GLN A 113 47.27 -9.16 -90.41
N LEU A 114 46.58 -9.66 -91.43
CA LEU A 114 45.15 -9.94 -91.38
C LEU A 114 44.83 -10.94 -90.27
N ARG A 115 45.57 -12.05 -90.19
CA ARG A 115 45.38 -13.04 -89.10
C ARG A 115 45.61 -12.45 -87.71
N ARG A 116 46.58 -11.55 -87.55
CA ARG A 116 46.82 -10.85 -86.27
C ARG A 116 45.65 -9.95 -85.90
N VAL A 117 45.17 -9.15 -86.85
CA VAL A 117 44.03 -8.25 -86.64
C VAL A 117 42.74 -9.04 -86.34
N GLU A 118 42.51 -10.17 -87.02
CA GLU A 118 41.40 -11.07 -86.72
C GLU A 118 41.50 -11.66 -85.31
N GLY A 119 42.70 -12.06 -84.88
CA GLY A 119 42.95 -12.53 -83.52
C GLY A 119 42.71 -11.45 -82.46
N GLU A 120 43.19 -10.22 -82.68
CA GLU A 120 42.93 -9.08 -81.80
C GLU A 120 41.44 -8.72 -81.75
N ARG A 121 40.75 -8.74 -82.90
CA ARG A 121 39.30 -8.51 -82.97
C ARG A 121 38.53 -9.55 -82.16
N ALA A 122 38.86 -10.83 -82.31
CA ALA A 122 38.20 -11.90 -81.55
C ALA A 122 38.42 -11.73 -80.03
N ARG A 123 39.64 -11.38 -79.61
CA ARG A 123 39.96 -11.12 -78.21
C ARG A 123 39.19 -9.92 -77.66
N LEU A 124 39.19 -8.79 -78.37
CA LEU A 124 38.47 -7.58 -77.95
C LEU A 124 36.96 -7.82 -77.89
N GLN A 125 36.42 -8.64 -78.79
CA GLN A 125 35.00 -9.00 -78.77
C GLN A 125 34.66 -9.83 -77.52
N ALA A 126 35.49 -10.80 -77.16
CA ALA A 126 35.33 -11.57 -75.91
C ALA A 126 35.46 -10.68 -74.66
N GLU A 127 36.41 -9.75 -74.63
CA GLU A 127 36.57 -8.79 -73.54
C GLU A 127 35.35 -7.86 -73.42
N ALA A 128 34.79 -7.40 -74.54
CA ALA A 128 33.59 -6.57 -74.56
C ALA A 128 32.34 -7.33 -74.07
N GLU A 129 32.17 -8.59 -74.44
CA GLU A 129 31.09 -9.45 -73.96
C GLU A 129 31.22 -9.71 -72.45
N ALA A 130 32.42 -10.01 -71.96
CA ALA A 130 32.67 -10.18 -70.53
C ALA A 130 32.41 -8.90 -69.73
N ALA A 131 32.79 -7.74 -70.26
CA ALA A 131 32.50 -6.44 -69.64
C ALA A 131 31.00 -6.16 -69.59
N ARG A 132 30.24 -6.45 -70.67
CA ARG A 132 28.78 -6.33 -70.69
C ARG A 132 28.12 -7.23 -69.65
N ALA A 133 28.58 -8.47 -69.51
CA ALA A 133 28.06 -9.38 -68.49
C ALA A 133 28.30 -8.84 -67.06
N ARG A 134 29.48 -8.27 -66.78
CA ARG A 134 29.77 -7.65 -65.49
C ARG A 134 28.88 -6.44 -65.20
N VAL A 135 28.62 -5.60 -66.21
CA VAL A 135 27.71 -4.45 -66.08
C VAL A 135 26.30 -4.92 -65.75
N GLN A 136 25.79 -5.96 -66.43
CA GLN A 136 24.45 -6.51 -66.14
C GLN A 136 24.34 -7.04 -64.71
N VAL A 137 25.37 -7.73 -64.21
CA VAL A 137 25.41 -8.21 -62.82
C VAL A 137 25.40 -7.04 -61.83
N ALA A 138 26.21 -6.00 -62.08
CA ALA A 138 26.27 -4.81 -61.23
C ALA A 138 24.94 -4.02 -61.23
N GLU A 139 24.26 -3.94 -62.38
CA GLU A 139 22.93 -3.32 -62.49
C GLU A 139 21.88 -4.11 -61.68
N ALA A 140 21.88 -5.44 -61.78
CA ALA A 140 21.00 -6.29 -60.98
C ALA A 140 21.26 -6.16 -59.46
N GLU A 141 22.53 -6.07 -59.06
CA GLU A 141 22.90 -5.86 -57.65
C GLU A 141 22.47 -4.46 -57.16
N ARG A 142 22.67 -3.43 -57.97
CA ARG A 142 22.20 -2.07 -57.67
C ARG A 142 20.69 -2.04 -57.48
N ASP A 143 19.94 -2.70 -58.35
CA ASP A 143 18.48 -2.73 -58.28
C ASP A 143 17.99 -3.50 -57.03
N ARG A 144 18.66 -4.60 -56.68
CA ARG A 144 18.41 -5.33 -55.43
C ARG A 144 18.67 -4.47 -54.20
N LEU A 145 19.83 -3.82 -54.13
CA LEU A 145 20.19 -2.92 -53.02
C LEU A 145 19.24 -1.72 -52.94
N GLY A 146 18.78 -1.20 -54.09
CA GLY A 146 17.77 -0.15 -54.16
C GLY A 146 16.45 -0.57 -53.52
N ALA A 147 15.99 -1.79 -53.80
CA ALA A 147 14.79 -2.37 -53.19
C ALA A 147 14.96 -2.57 -51.66
N GLU A 148 16.12 -3.04 -51.22
CA GLU A 148 16.43 -3.22 -49.79
C GLU A 148 16.44 -1.88 -49.04
N VAL A 149 17.07 -0.85 -49.60
CA VAL A 149 17.07 0.50 -49.02
C VAL A 149 15.65 1.07 -48.93
N ALA A 150 14.82 0.85 -49.95
CA ALA A 150 13.42 1.28 -49.92
C ALA A 150 12.63 0.57 -48.81
N SER A 151 12.82 -0.75 -48.66
CA SER A 151 12.21 -1.54 -47.60
C SER A 151 12.64 -1.08 -46.20
N LEU A 152 13.95 -0.89 -45.99
CA LEU A 152 14.48 -0.42 -44.70
C LEU A 152 13.99 0.99 -44.35
N ARG A 153 13.86 1.89 -45.34
CA ARG A 153 13.27 3.21 -45.11
C ARG A 153 11.81 3.13 -44.68
N ALA A 154 11.02 2.28 -45.33
CA ALA A 154 9.62 2.08 -44.94
C ALA A 154 9.51 1.52 -43.51
N GLU A 155 10.38 0.58 -43.15
CA GLU A 155 10.40 -0.02 -41.81
C GLU A 155 10.81 1.00 -40.74
N VAL A 156 11.83 1.83 -41.00
CA VAL A 156 12.25 2.90 -40.10
C VAL A 156 11.15 3.92 -39.88
N GLU A 157 10.45 4.35 -40.94
CA GLU A 157 9.32 5.28 -40.81
C GLU A 157 8.14 4.65 -40.07
N ARG A 158 7.85 3.36 -40.31
CA ARG A 158 6.84 2.61 -39.57
C ARG A 158 7.16 2.54 -38.08
N LEU A 159 8.39 2.16 -37.72
CA LEU A 159 8.84 2.06 -36.34
C LEU A 159 8.82 3.43 -35.65
N ARG A 160 9.35 4.48 -36.29
CA ARG A 160 9.31 5.85 -35.75
C ARG A 160 7.89 6.35 -35.53
N GLY A 161 6.98 6.12 -36.48
CA GLY A 161 5.58 6.53 -36.36
C GLY A 161 4.86 5.80 -35.21
N GLN A 162 5.01 4.48 -35.12
CA GLN A 162 4.37 3.67 -34.08
C GLN A 162 4.93 3.94 -32.69
N ASP A 163 6.26 3.97 -32.54
CA ASP A 163 6.91 4.18 -31.25
C ASP A 163 6.65 5.59 -30.71
N ALA A 164 6.73 6.62 -31.57
CA ALA A 164 6.48 7.99 -31.13
C ALA A 164 5.03 8.18 -30.65
N GLN A 165 4.04 7.64 -31.38
CA GLN A 165 2.64 7.74 -30.99
C GLN A 165 2.34 6.92 -29.73
N ALA A 166 2.85 5.70 -29.64
CA ALA A 166 2.65 4.84 -28.47
C ALA A 166 3.30 5.43 -27.21
N LEU A 167 4.53 5.95 -27.32
CA LEU A 167 5.21 6.61 -26.22
C LEU A 167 4.50 7.91 -25.80
N GLN A 168 4.05 8.72 -26.76
CA GLN A 168 3.29 9.94 -26.45
C GLN A 168 1.98 9.63 -25.71
N ALA A 169 1.21 8.65 -26.20
CA ALA A 169 -0.01 8.21 -25.53
C ALA A 169 0.25 7.68 -24.11
N ARG A 170 1.38 6.98 -23.91
CA ARG A 170 1.80 6.48 -22.59
C ARG A 170 2.25 7.60 -21.66
N ILE A 171 2.98 8.60 -22.17
CA ILE A 171 3.37 9.80 -21.40
C ILE A 171 2.11 10.56 -20.96
N GLU A 172 1.14 10.74 -21.85
CA GLU A 172 -0.12 11.41 -21.51
C GLU A 172 -0.94 10.62 -20.49
N ALA A 173 -0.99 9.29 -20.61
CA ALA A 173 -1.64 8.42 -19.64
C ALA A 173 -0.98 8.51 -18.26
N LEU A 174 0.34 8.37 -18.19
CA LEU A 174 1.11 8.49 -16.95
C LEU A 174 1.02 9.89 -16.36
N THR A 175 0.95 10.93 -17.20
CA THR A 175 0.76 12.31 -16.73
C THR A 175 -0.62 12.49 -16.08
N ARG A 176 -1.67 11.91 -16.67
CA ARG A 176 -3.01 11.88 -16.07
C ARG A 176 -3.01 11.12 -14.75
N GLU A 177 -2.36 9.96 -14.70
CA GLU A 177 -2.24 9.15 -13.50
C GLU A 177 -1.48 9.88 -12.39
N ASN A 178 -0.33 10.48 -12.70
CA ASN A 178 0.45 11.27 -11.74
C ASN A 178 -0.33 12.48 -11.22
N ARG A 179 -1.10 13.18 -12.07
CA ARG A 179 -1.98 14.26 -11.60
C ARG A 179 -3.08 13.73 -10.66
N ALA A 180 -3.67 12.58 -10.99
CA ALA A 180 -4.68 11.95 -10.15
C ALA A 180 -4.10 11.48 -8.80
N LEU A 181 -2.85 11.01 -8.78
CA LEU A 181 -2.14 10.65 -7.55
C LEU A 181 -1.73 11.89 -6.74
N ALA A 182 -1.21 12.94 -7.39
CA ALA A 182 -0.83 14.18 -6.73
C ALA A 182 -2.01 14.97 -6.15
N ALA A 183 -3.21 14.79 -6.71
CA ALA A 183 -4.46 15.37 -6.20
C ALA A 183 -5.00 14.65 -4.96
N ARG A 184 -4.47 13.45 -4.65
CA ARG A 184 -4.89 12.71 -3.48
C ARG A 184 -4.41 13.37 -2.19
N ARG A 185 -5.21 13.28 -1.13
CA ARG A 185 -4.90 13.75 0.22
C ARG A 185 -5.18 12.63 1.20
N THR A 186 -4.32 12.48 2.20
CA THR A 186 -4.60 11.62 3.35
C THR A 186 -5.43 12.41 4.34
N VAL A 187 -6.52 11.82 4.81
CA VAL A 187 -7.34 12.36 5.89
C VAL A 187 -7.11 11.52 7.13
N TYR A 188 -6.95 12.12 8.30
CA TYR A 188 -6.90 11.38 9.55
C TYR A 188 -7.89 11.98 10.54
N ALA A 189 -8.36 11.18 11.49
CA ALA A 189 -9.36 11.62 12.44
C ALA A 189 -8.96 11.21 13.86
N HIS A 190 -9.12 12.15 14.79
CA HIS A 190 -8.94 11.93 16.22
C HIS A 190 -10.28 12.11 16.91
N PHE A 191 -10.59 11.18 17.81
CA PHE A 191 -11.80 11.20 18.63
C PHE A 191 -11.38 11.13 20.08
N ARG A 192 -12.04 11.91 20.93
CA ARG A 192 -11.90 11.91 22.38
C ARG A 192 -13.27 11.68 22.98
N TYR A 193 -13.44 10.54 23.61
CA TYR A 193 -14.67 10.13 24.29
C TYR A 193 -14.50 10.39 25.79
N ALA A 194 -15.34 11.23 26.40
CA ALA A 194 -15.27 11.57 27.82
C ALA A 194 -16.58 11.25 28.55
N GLY A 195 -16.48 10.67 29.75
CA GLY A 195 -17.65 10.35 30.59
C GLY A 195 -18.43 9.11 30.16
N CYS A 196 -17.84 8.24 29.34
CA CYS A 196 -18.55 7.17 28.65
C CYS A 196 -18.68 5.86 29.47
N GLY A 197 -18.15 5.81 30.70
CA GLY A 197 -18.27 4.63 31.55
C GLY A 197 -17.69 3.38 30.89
N THR A 198 -18.53 2.36 30.67
CA THR A 198 -18.19 1.11 29.95
C THR A 198 -18.75 1.06 28.53
N LEU A 199 -19.27 2.16 28.00
CA LEU A 199 -19.73 2.23 26.61
C LEU A 199 -18.55 2.05 25.66
N ALA A 200 -18.61 1.02 24.83
CA ALA A 200 -17.67 0.74 23.77
C ALA A 200 -18.18 1.41 22.49
N ILE A 201 -17.50 2.49 22.09
CA ILE A 201 -17.87 3.27 20.90
C ILE A 201 -16.84 3.06 19.82
N TYR A 202 -17.32 2.68 18.64
CA TYR A 202 -16.51 2.46 17.45
C TYR A 202 -16.79 3.56 16.42
N PRO A 203 -15.83 4.44 16.09
CA PRO A 203 -16.02 5.42 15.03
C PRO A 203 -16.01 4.73 13.66
N ASN A 204 -16.91 5.16 12.79
CA ASN A 204 -16.99 4.71 11.41
C ASN A 204 -16.92 5.90 10.45
N LEU A 205 -16.03 5.82 9.46
CA LEU A 205 -15.89 6.80 8.41
C LEU A 205 -16.28 6.18 7.07
N ALA A 206 -17.30 6.74 6.44
CA ALA A 206 -17.74 6.32 5.12
C ALA A 206 -17.40 7.36 4.07
N ARG A 207 -16.98 6.91 2.89
CA ARG A 207 -16.57 7.77 1.79
C ARG A 207 -17.52 7.65 0.61
N GLN A 208 -17.98 8.79 0.12
CA GLN A 208 -18.60 8.93 -1.19
C GLN A 208 -17.58 9.57 -2.14
N SER A 209 -17.15 8.80 -3.15
CA SER A 209 -16.21 9.29 -4.15
C SER A 209 -16.88 10.22 -5.16
N ALA A 210 -16.22 11.31 -5.52
CA ALA A 210 -16.66 12.14 -6.64
C ALA A 210 -16.42 11.43 -7.99
N ARG A 211 -17.43 11.43 -8.89
CA ARG A 211 -17.23 10.88 -10.25
C ARG A 211 -16.34 11.76 -11.10
N VAL A 212 -16.42 13.07 -10.89
CA VAL A 212 -15.62 14.07 -11.60
C VAL A 212 -14.79 14.81 -10.56
N PRO A 213 -13.44 14.78 -10.65
CA PRO A 213 -12.58 15.50 -9.72
C PRO A 213 -12.98 16.98 -9.61
N GLY A 214 -13.09 17.50 -8.39
CA GLY A 214 -13.50 18.89 -8.14
C GLY A 214 -15.00 19.16 -8.25
N ARG A 215 -15.80 18.27 -8.84
CA ARG A 215 -17.26 18.40 -8.88
C ARG A 215 -17.88 17.48 -7.82
N PRO A 216 -18.48 18.03 -6.77
CA PRO A 216 -18.90 17.19 -5.68
C PRO A 216 -20.26 16.55 -5.95
N GLU A 217 -20.45 15.34 -5.42
CA GLU A 217 -21.69 14.58 -5.53
C GLU A 217 -22.79 15.14 -4.60
N PRO A 218 -24.07 14.89 -4.91
CA PRO A 218 -25.15 15.17 -3.98
C PRO A 218 -25.03 14.32 -2.72
N VAL A 219 -25.37 14.93 -1.58
CA VAL A 219 -25.27 14.29 -0.24
C VAL A 219 -26.10 13.02 -0.18
N ILE A 220 -27.32 13.05 -0.73
CA ILE A 220 -28.14 11.87 -0.97
C ILE A 220 -27.80 11.35 -2.37
N PRO A 221 -27.30 10.11 -2.49
CA PRO A 221 -27.07 9.47 -3.78
C PRO A 221 -28.37 9.38 -4.59
N ILE A 222 -28.41 10.01 -5.76
CA ILE A 222 -29.50 9.87 -6.73
C ILE A 222 -29.05 8.90 -7.83
N ASP A 223 -29.57 7.68 -7.73
CA ASP A 223 -29.81 6.70 -8.80
C ASP A 223 -28.62 6.39 -9.74
N GLY A 224 -27.41 6.35 -9.18
CA GLY A 224 -26.20 5.93 -9.91
C GLY A 224 -24.89 6.59 -9.44
N SER A 225 -24.93 7.56 -8.51
CA SER A 225 -23.73 8.05 -7.83
C SER A 225 -23.11 6.95 -6.95
N PRO A 226 -21.77 6.94 -6.76
CA PRO A 226 -21.15 6.11 -5.75
C PRO A 226 -21.84 6.38 -4.41
N GLY A 227 -22.49 5.38 -3.81
CA GLY A 227 -22.98 5.50 -2.44
C GLY A 227 -21.81 5.66 -1.47
N TYR A 228 -22.11 5.93 -0.21
CA TYR A 228 -21.09 5.90 0.84
C TYR A 228 -20.55 4.47 1.01
N ARG A 229 -19.32 4.23 0.54
CA ARG A 229 -18.59 2.99 0.80
C ARG A 229 -18.00 3.05 2.20
N GLY A 230 -18.07 1.94 2.95
CA GLY A 230 -17.63 1.89 4.35
C GLY A 230 -18.74 2.17 5.38
N PHE A 231 -19.86 2.76 4.97
CA PHE A 231 -21.02 2.95 5.85
C PHE A 231 -21.55 1.63 6.44
N LEU A 232 -21.26 0.50 5.77
CA LEU A 232 -21.79 -0.84 6.04
C LEU A 232 -20.73 -1.96 6.07
N ARG A 233 -19.43 -1.66 5.93
CA ARG A 233 -18.34 -2.64 6.16
C ARG A 233 -17.17 -1.99 6.90
N ALA A 234 -16.86 -2.55 8.07
CA ALA A 234 -15.70 -2.21 8.87
C ALA A 234 -14.52 -2.99 8.33
N GLY A 235 -13.37 -2.35 8.26
CA GLY A 235 -12.11 -3.00 7.93
C GLY A 235 -11.84 -3.09 6.43
N ALA A 236 -11.76 -1.94 5.76
CA ALA A 236 -10.86 -1.91 4.61
C ALA A 236 -9.43 -2.18 5.13
N PRO A 237 -8.63 -3.03 4.47
CA PRO A 237 -7.30 -3.43 4.95
C PRO A 237 -6.29 -2.27 5.07
N GLU A 238 -6.61 -1.10 4.55
CA GLU A 238 -5.80 0.12 4.62
C GLU A 238 -6.10 1.00 5.86
N GLU A 239 -7.10 0.63 6.68
CA GLU A 239 -7.53 1.42 7.84
C GLU A 239 -6.91 0.87 9.13
N THR A 240 -6.21 1.73 9.87
CA THR A 240 -5.78 1.42 11.23
C THR A 240 -6.56 2.31 12.20
N LEU A 241 -7.39 1.67 13.02
CA LEU A 241 -7.98 2.30 14.19
C LEU A 241 -7.14 1.95 15.41
N THR A 242 -6.51 2.95 16.01
CA THR A 242 -5.83 2.81 17.29
C THR A 242 -6.72 3.39 18.38
N VAL A 243 -7.12 2.56 19.34
CA VAL A 243 -7.91 2.98 20.49
C VAL A 243 -6.98 3.03 21.69
N ASN A 244 -6.58 4.25 22.06
CA ASN A 244 -5.70 4.50 23.19
C ASN A 244 -6.47 5.19 24.30
N PRO A 245 -6.49 4.64 25.52
CA PRO A 245 -7.03 5.34 26.68
C PRO A 245 -6.21 6.61 26.95
N SER A 246 -6.87 7.69 27.37
CA SER A 246 -6.19 8.93 27.78
C SER A 246 -5.34 8.71 29.03
N ALA A 247 -4.36 9.59 29.23
CA ALA A 247 -3.44 9.53 30.37
C ALA A 247 -4.12 9.63 31.76
N ASP A 248 -5.38 10.10 31.82
CA ASP A 248 -6.20 10.14 33.03
C ASP A 248 -7.19 8.97 33.14
N GLY A 249 -7.24 8.07 32.13
CA GLY A 249 -8.12 6.89 32.02
C GLY A 249 -9.62 7.18 31.99
N ARG A 250 -9.98 8.47 31.93
CA ARG A 250 -11.37 8.96 31.89
C ARG A 250 -11.86 9.21 30.48
N ALA A 251 -10.94 9.27 29.53
CA ALA A 251 -11.26 9.36 28.11
C ALA A 251 -10.64 8.23 27.30
N VAL A 252 -11.24 7.98 26.14
CA VAL A 252 -10.69 7.11 25.11
C VAL A 252 -10.35 7.99 23.93
N VAL A 253 -9.14 7.85 23.42
CA VAL A 253 -8.68 8.51 22.20
C VAL A 253 -8.67 7.47 21.09
N ALA A 254 -9.57 7.59 20.12
CA ALA A 254 -9.49 6.80 18.91
C ALA A 254 -8.79 7.63 17.84
N THR A 255 -7.73 7.08 17.25
CA THR A 255 -7.07 7.68 16.09
C THR A 255 -7.25 6.78 14.90
N TRP A 256 -7.82 7.37 13.85
CA TRP A 256 -7.99 6.75 12.56
C TRP A 256 -6.95 7.32 11.60
N ILE A 257 -6.09 6.46 11.07
CA ILE A 257 -5.00 6.83 10.14
C ILE A 257 -5.40 6.38 8.72
N GLY A 258 -5.17 7.28 7.77
CA GLY A 258 -6.13 7.64 6.74
C GLY A 258 -6.23 6.89 5.42
N GLN A 259 -7.47 6.79 4.92
CA GLN A 259 -7.80 6.61 3.51
C GLN A 259 -7.28 7.78 2.66
N THR A 260 -7.00 7.45 1.40
CA THR A 260 -6.59 8.41 0.38
C THR A 260 -7.82 8.97 -0.37
N VAL A 261 -8.12 10.26 -0.20
CA VAL A 261 -9.29 10.96 -0.77
C VAL A 261 -8.91 11.96 -1.87
N GLN A 262 -9.88 12.38 -2.67
CA GLN A 262 -9.71 13.38 -3.74
C GLN A 262 -10.65 14.59 -3.54
N VAL A 263 -10.29 15.72 -4.16
CA VAL A 263 -11.13 16.92 -4.13
C VAL A 263 -12.51 16.60 -4.74
N GLY A 264 -13.57 16.94 -4.01
CA GLY A 264 -14.95 16.64 -4.32
C GLY A 264 -15.53 15.47 -3.52
N ASP A 265 -14.67 14.61 -2.93
CA ASP A 265 -15.12 13.50 -2.10
C ASP A 265 -15.85 14.01 -0.85
N ALA A 266 -16.90 13.29 -0.47
CA ALA A 266 -17.63 13.51 0.77
C ALA A 266 -17.33 12.38 1.77
N LEU A 267 -17.17 12.76 3.03
CA LEU A 267 -16.85 11.88 4.15
C LEU A 267 -17.97 11.99 5.18
N VAL A 268 -18.61 10.88 5.49
CA VAL A 268 -19.57 10.79 6.59
C VAL A 268 -18.91 10.14 7.76
N LEU A 269 -19.00 10.82 8.89
CA LEU A 269 -18.53 10.32 10.15
C LEU A 269 -19.71 9.91 11.03
N SER A 270 -19.66 8.69 11.52
CA SER A 270 -20.64 8.12 12.43
C SER A 270 -19.96 7.34 13.55
N THR A 271 -20.72 6.95 14.56
CA THR A 271 -20.25 6.08 15.64
C THR A 271 -21.25 4.97 15.86
N ASN A 272 -20.74 3.78 16.16
CA ASN A 272 -21.52 2.63 16.57
C ASN A 272 -21.25 2.36 18.06
N VAL A 273 -22.30 2.31 18.86
CA VAL A 273 -22.25 1.81 20.24
C VAL A 273 -22.32 0.30 20.17
N LEU A 274 -21.24 -0.38 20.53
CA LEU A 274 -21.13 -1.85 20.46
C LEU A 274 -21.94 -2.55 21.56
N ASN A 275 -22.29 -1.80 22.62
CA ASN A 275 -23.07 -2.27 23.75
C ASN A 275 -24.19 -1.27 24.16
N PRO A 276 -25.23 -1.11 23.32
CA PRO A 276 -26.31 -0.17 23.60
C PRO A 276 -27.16 -0.65 24.77
N VAL A 277 -27.69 0.29 25.57
CA VAL A 277 -28.64 -0.01 26.65
C VAL A 277 -30.03 -0.14 26.05
N ALA A 278 -30.73 -1.25 26.33
CA ALA A 278 -32.08 -1.49 25.81
C ALA A 278 -33.05 -0.38 26.31
N PRO A 279 -33.88 0.19 25.41
CA PRO A 279 -34.87 1.20 25.80
C PRO A 279 -35.88 0.58 26.79
N GLY A 280 -35.94 1.12 28.02
CA GLY A 280 -36.84 0.65 29.08
C GLY A 280 -36.32 -0.52 29.93
N GLY A 281 -35.11 -1.03 29.67
CA GLY A 281 -34.46 -1.96 30.59
C GLY A 281 -34.09 -1.25 31.89
N ALA A 282 -34.50 -1.78 33.04
CA ALA A 282 -33.87 -1.40 34.30
C ALA A 282 -32.37 -1.65 34.14
N ALA A 283 -31.56 -0.61 34.32
CA ALA A 283 -30.11 -0.74 34.38
C ALA A 283 -29.81 -1.84 35.41
N SER A 284 -29.45 -3.03 34.95
CA SER A 284 -29.17 -4.15 35.85
C SER A 284 -27.87 -3.82 36.59
N ASP A 285 -28.02 -3.19 37.75
CA ASP A 285 -27.10 -3.12 38.89
C ASP A 285 -25.59 -2.98 38.55
N GLY A 286 -25.26 -2.02 37.69
CA GLY A 286 -23.90 -1.52 37.44
C GLY A 286 -23.79 0.00 37.68
N PRO A 287 -22.62 0.53 38.08
CA PRO A 287 -22.50 1.92 38.48
C PRO A 287 -22.79 2.90 37.33
N SER A 288 -23.88 3.65 37.50
CA SER A 288 -24.09 5.05 37.08
C SER A 288 -23.93 5.46 35.61
N VAL A 289 -24.16 4.59 34.62
CA VAL A 289 -24.31 5.04 33.21
C VAL A 289 -25.73 5.57 32.93
N ALA A 290 -26.65 5.45 33.89
CA ALA A 290 -28.09 5.65 33.67
C ALA A 290 -28.53 7.08 33.25
N GLN A 291 -27.69 8.12 33.27
CA GLN A 291 -28.16 9.50 33.03
C GLN A 291 -27.20 10.48 32.33
N ALA A 292 -25.95 10.11 32.06
CA ALA A 292 -25.00 11.04 31.45
C ALA A 292 -24.55 10.49 30.08
N GLY A 293 -25.02 11.09 29.00
CA GLY A 293 -24.55 10.77 27.66
C GLY A 293 -23.02 10.90 27.54
N CYS A 294 -22.42 10.08 26.69
CA CYS A 294 -20.99 10.09 26.42
C CYS A 294 -20.63 11.31 25.56
N ARG A 295 -19.83 12.22 26.08
CA ARG A 295 -19.38 13.40 25.32
C ARG A 295 -18.29 12.97 24.35
N VAL A 296 -18.50 13.23 23.06
CA VAL A 296 -17.55 12.94 21.99
C VAL A 296 -17.08 14.24 21.38
N GLU A 297 -15.78 14.46 21.45
CA GLU A 297 -15.10 15.51 20.72
C GLU A 297 -14.27 14.84 19.63
N GLY A 298 -14.23 15.41 18.44
CA GLY A 298 -13.33 14.89 17.44
C GLY A 298 -12.91 15.93 16.44
N GLU A 299 -11.82 15.64 15.77
CA GLU A 299 -11.20 16.51 14.79
C GLU A 299 -10.75 15.65 13.61
N ILE A 300 -11.19 16.03 12.42
CA ILE A 300 -10.74 15.41 11.18
C ILE A 300 -9.81 16.38 10.48
N HIS A 301 -8.64 15.89 10.09
CA HIS A 301 -7.60 16.67 9.42
C HIS A 301 -7.42 16.18 8.00
N GLY A 302 -7.36 17.10 7.05
CA GLY A 302 -7.19 16.79 5.64
C GLY A 302 -6.93 18.02 4.79
N GLY A 303 -5.94 17.95 3.90
CA GLY A 303 -5.61 19.06 2.99
C GLY A 303 -5.19 20.34 3.71
N GLY A 304 -4.46 20.22 4.84
CA GLY A 304 -3.96 21.38 5.60
C GLY A 304 -5.00 22.10 6.47
N LYS A 305 -6.24 21.61 6.50
CA LYS A 305 -7.31 22.11 7.38
C LYS A 305 -7.80 21.02 8.31
N SER A 306 -8.49 21.44 9.37
CA SER A 306 -9.21 20.55 10.25
C SER A 306 -10.66 20.98 10.47
N VAL A 307 -11.51 20.00 10.71
CA VAL A 307 -12.93 20.18 11.04
C VAL A 307 -13.19 19.50 12.37
N GLY A 308 -13.44 20.30 13.40
CA GLY A 308 -13.80 19.84 14.73
C GLY A 308 -15.31 19.69 14.90
N PHE A 309 -15.72 18.77 15.77
CA PHE A 309 -17.11 18.61 16.21
C PHE A 309 -17.16 18.19 17.68
N VAL A 310 -18.28 18.50 18.32
CA VAL A 310 -18.60 18.08 19.69
C VAL A 310 -20.04 17.61 19.71
N THR A 311 -20.29 16.43 20.25
CA THR A 311 -21.64 15.88 20.42
C THR A 311 -21.73 15.02 21.67
N THR A 312 -22.95 14.61 22.02
CA THR A 312 -23.23 13.69 23.12
C THR A 312 -23.93 12.46 22.56
N ILE A 313 -23.38 11.28 22.81
CA ILE A 313 -23.96 9.99 22.44
C ILE A 313 -24.77 9.47 23.62
N GLU A 314 -26.06 9.32 23.43
CA GLU A 314 -26.94 8.72 24.43
C GLU A 314 -26.81 7.18 24.41
N PRO A 315 -26.79 6.50 25.57
CA PRO A 315 -26.62 5.04 25.64
C PRO A 315 -27.67 4.23 24.86
N ALA A 316 -28.85 4.81 24.63
CA ALA A 316 -29.95 4.21 23.89
C ALA A 316 -29.85 4.38 22.36
N GLN A 317 -28.88 5.14 21.86
CA GLN A 317 -28.68 5.37 20.43
C GLN A 317 -27.54 4.47 19.91
N PRO A 318 -27.85 3.36 19.20
CA PRO A 318 -26.83 2.42 18.76
C PRO A 318 -25.90 3.01 17.70
N VAL A 319 -26.38 3.99 16.94
CA VAL A 319 -25.62 4.63 15.86
C VAL A 319 -25.90 6.13 15.83
N VAL A 320 -24.85 6.96 15.82
CA VAL A 320 -24.96 8.42 15.82
C VAL A 320 -24.15 9.02 14.67
N LEU A 321 -24.78 9.84 13.84
CA LEU A 321 -24.11 10.67 12.82
C LEU A 321 -23.39 11.83 13.52
N LEU A 322 -22.06 11.88 13.40
CA LEU A 322 -21.24 12.93 14.00
C LEU A 322 -21.08 14.13 13.06
N GLY A 323 -21.02 13.89 11.75
CA GLY A 323 -20.88 14.96 10.77
C GLY A 323 -20.70 14.49 9.35
N LEU A 324 -20.82 15.44 8.43
CA LEU A 324 -20.52 15.28 7.02
C LEU A 324 -19.47 16.32 6.63
N MET A 325 -18.41 15.88 5.99
CA MET A 325 -17.33 16.72 5.50
C MET A 325 -17.12 16.53 4.01
N ARG A 326 -16.49 17.50 3.37
CA ARG A 326 -16.11 17.47 1.97
C ARG A 326 -14.71 17.99 1.80
N LEU A 327 -13.92 17.32 0.96
CA LEU A 327 -12.61 17.82 0.61
C LEU A 327 -12.75 18.80 -0.57
N THR A 328 -12.40 20.08 -0.36
CA THR A 328 -12.33 21.10 -1.40
C THR A 328 -10.86 21.36 -1.77
N GLU A 329 -10.63 22.21 -2.79
CA GLU A 329 -9.27 22.67 -3.11
C GLU A 329 -8.63 23.42 -1.94
N ALA A 330 -9.45 24.11 -1.14
CA ALA A 330 -9.01 24.86 0.03
C ALA A 330 -8.78 23.97 1.26
N GLY A 331 -9.09 22.67 1.22
CA GLY A 331 -8.96 21.73 2.33
C GLY A 331 -10.29 21.12 2.76
N LEU A 332 -10.31 20.48 3.94
CA LEU A 332 -11.52 19.88 4.47
C LEU A 332 -12.53 20.94 4.95
N GLU A 333 -13.80 20.78 4.58
CA GLU A 333 -14.90 21.67 4.95
C GLU A 333 -16.10 20.89 5.50
N ALA A 334 -16.77 21.43 6.53
CA ALA A 334 -18.01 20.86 7.06
C ALA A 334 -19.18 21.13 6.11
N VAL A 335 -19.97 20.11 5.81
CA VAL A 335 -21.18 20.24 4.99
C VAL A 335 -22.39 20.32 5.90
N ARG A 336 -23.17 21.39 5.78
CA ARG A 336 -24.46 21.50 6.47
C ARG A 336 -25.45 20.53 5.84
N VAL A 337 -25.92 19.57 6.63
CA VAL A 337 -26.99 18.65 6.26
C VAL A 337 -28.36 19.26 6.53
N THR A 338 -29.28 19.10 5.59
CA THR A 338 -30.68 19.49 5.74
C THR A 338 -31.44 18.47 6.61
N PRO A 339 -32.60 18.81 7.20
CA PRO A 339 -33.40 17.86 7.98
C PRO A 339 -33.81 16.60 7.19
N GLU A 340 -33.99 16.72 5.89
CA GLU A 340 -34.26 15.58 5.00
C GLU A 340 -33.03 14.68 4.84
N GLN A 341 -31.85 15.27 4.62
CA GLN A 341 -30.59 14.52 4.55
C GLN A 341 -30.26 13.84 5.88
N SER A 342 -30.49 14.52 7.02
CA SER A 342 -30.32 13.93 8.34
C SER A 342 -31.25 12.74 8.56
N ARG A 343 -32.52 12.84 8.14
CA ARG A 343 -33.47 11.71 8.20
C ARG A 343 -33.02 10.56 7.30
N TRP A 344 -32.61 10.85 6.08
CA TRP A 344 -32.09 9.84 5.15
C TRP A 344 -30.88 9.10 5.73
N PHE A 345 -29.93 9.81 6.34
CA PHE A 345 -28.81 9.18 7.03
C PHE A 345 -29.26 8.36 8.23
N ALA A 346 -30.17 8.87 9.06
CA ALA A 346 -30.69 8.14 10.21
C ALA A 346 -31.41 6.84 9.80
N GLU A 347 -32.25 6.88 8.76
CA GLU A 347 -32.91 5.72 8.18
C GLU A 347 -31.87 4.72 7.65
N ARG A 348 -30.86 5.18 6.92
CA ARG A 348 -29.81 4.30 6.38
C ARG A 348 -28.88 3.72 7.45
N LEU A 349 -28.64 4.44 8.54
CA LEU A 349 -27.90 3.94 9.70
C LEU A 349 -28.74 2.91 10.47
N ALA A 350 -30.07 3.08 10.52
CA ALA A 350 -30.98 2.14 11.17
C ALA A 350 -31.22 0.87 10.33
N GLU A 351 -31.30 1.01 9.00
CA GLU A 351 -31.44 -0.09 8.04
C GLU A 351 -30.12 -0.76 7.66
N ALA A 352 -29.00 -0.23 8.16
CA ALA A 352 -27.67 -0.74 7.88
C ALA A 352 -27.62 -2.24 8.17
N PRO A 353 -27.37 -3.11 7.17
CA PRO A 353 -27.13 -4.51 7.45
C PRO A 353 -26.03 -4.61 8.49
N CYS A 354 -26.30 -5.47 9.46
CA CYS A 354 -25.52 -5.99 10.57
C CYS A 354 -24.03 -6.39 10.28
N GLY A 355 -23.45 -6.01 9.14
CA GLY A 355 -22.11 -6.39 8.66
C GLY A 355 -20.92 -5.68 9.35
N ILE A 356 -21.19 -4.87 10.37
CA ILE A 356 -20.26 -4.28 11.35
C ILE A 356 -21.01 -4.38 12.67
N PRO A 357 -20.38 -4.70 13.82
CA PRO A 357 -21.11 -5.26 14.94
C PRO A 357 -21.98 -4.23 15.68
N ALA A 358 -23.15 -4.00 15.10
CA ALA A 358 -24.33 -3.40 15.71
C ALA A 358 -25.42 -4.47 15.88
N CYS A 359 -25.13 -5.73 15.57
CA CYS A 359 -26.01 -6.85 15.92
C CYS A 359 -25.89 -7.16 17.39
N GLY A 360 -26.98 -7.65 17.99
CA GLY A 360 -27.00 -8.12 19.37
C GLY A 360 -25.81 -9.01 19.70
N GLY A 361 -25.45 -9.09 20.98
CA GLY A 361 -24.24 -9.74 21.50
C GLY A 361 -24.08 -11.24 21.23
N SER A 362 -24.77 -11.83 20.25
CA SER A 362 -24.62 -13.19 19.75
C SER A 362 -23.65 -13.34 18.56
N ASP A 363 -23.33 -12.27 17.82
CA ASP A 363 -22.38 -12.34 16.69
C ASP A 363 -20.92 -12.49 17.18
N PRO A 364 -20.17 -13.52 16.75
CA PRO A 364 -18.76 -13.70 17.12
C PRO A 364 -17.85 -12.52 16.77
N ARG A 365 -18.02 -11.88 15.60
CA ARG A 365 -17.20 -10.72 15.19
C ARG A 365 -17.51 -9.50 16.06
N ALA A 366 -18.75 -9.38 16.51
CA ALA A 366 -19.15 -8.36 17.48
C ALA A 366 -18.49 -8.54 18.82
N ARG A 367 -18.51 -9.77 19.33
CA ARG A 367 -17.84 -10.11 20.58
C ARG A 367 -16.33 -9.90 20.49
N ASP A 368 -15.71 -10.23 19.37
CA ASP A 368 -14.27 -10.03 19.18
C ASP A 368 -13.90 -8.54 19.18
N LEU A 369 -14.65 -7.71 18.44
CA LEU A 369 -14.40 -6.27 18.41
C LEU A 369 -14.68 -5.62 19.77
N LEU A 370 -15.84 -5.94 20.38
CA LEU A 370 -16.22 -5.47 21.71
C LEU A 370 -15.17 -5.86 22.75
N ALA A 371 -14.74 -7.12 22.77
CA ALA A 371 -13.71 -7.60 23.68
C ALA A 371 -12.38 -6.88 23.44
N ALA A 372 -11.96 -6.67 22.18
CA ALA A 372 -10.74 -5.93 21.87
C ALA A 372 -10.80 -4.47 22.35
N THR A 373 -11.90 -3.77 22.07
CA THR A 373 -12.11 -2.38 22.50
C THR A 373 -12.15 -2.27 24.02
N LEU A 374 -12.93 -3.11 24.70
CA LEU A 374 -13.02 -3.11 26.16
C LEU A 374 -11.68 -3.49 26.81
N THR A 375 -10.96 -4.46 26.26
CA THR A 375 -9.60 -4.83 26.71
C THR A 375 -8.66 -3.64 26.65
N ALA A 376 -8.68 -2.86 25.57
CA ALA A 376 -7.84 -1.67 25.43
C ALA A 376 -8.21 -0.58 26.46
N ILE A 377 -9.50 -0.33 26.66
CA ILE A 377 -10.01 0.62 27.67
C ILE A 377 -9.58 0.20 29.07
N VAL A 378 -9.78 -1.08 29.42
CA VAL A 378 -9.44 -1.65 30.71
C VAL A 378 -7.94 -1.59 30.97
N ARG A 379 -7.12 -2.01 29.99
CA ARG A 379 -5.65 -1.92 30.06
C ARG A 379 -5.21 -0.50 30.38
N GLY A 380 -5.80 0.50 29.75
CA GLY A 380 -5.60 1.92 30.08
C GLY A 380 -5.86 2.28 31.51
N ARG A 381 -7.09 2.03 31.96
CA ARG A 381 -7.51 2.35 33.34
C ARG A 381 -6.63 1.67 34.37
N LEU A 382 -6.25 0.42 34.12
CA LEU A 382 -5.39 -0.35 35.02
C LEU A 382 -3.93 0.07 34.96
N SER A 383 -3.51 0.78 33.92
CA SER A 383 -2.15 1.32 33.74
C SER A 383 -1.92 2.63 34.50
N LEU A 384 -2.95 3.21 35.11
CA LEU A 384 -2.81 4.36 36.03
C LEU A 384 -2.40 3.88 37.42
N ALA A 385 -1.22 4.26 37.94
CA ALA A 385 -0.82 4.02 39.34
C ALA A 385 -0.38 5.30 40.03
N PRO A 386 -0.32 5.25 41.38
CA PRO A 386 0.62 6.06 42.14
C PRO A 386 2.04 6.01 41.54
N THR A 387 2.74 7.14 41.60
CA THR A 387 4.11 7.29 41.08
C THR A 387 5.08 6.23 41.64
N GLY A 388 5.91 5.65 40.77
CA GLY A 388 7.02 4.77 41.18
C GLY A 388 6.84 3.26 40.97
N TRP A 389 5.79 2.80 40.29
CA TRP A 389 5.56 1.36 40.07
C TRP A 389 5.86 0.89 38.63
N ALA A 390 7.01 0.25 38.43
CA ALA A 390 7.51 -0.17 37.11
C ALA A 390 6.79 -1.38 36.48
N ARG A 391 6.08 -2.21 37.27
CA ARG A 391 5.43 -3.46 36.80
C ARG A 391 3.96 -3.32 36.40
N GLN A 392 3.45 -2.10 36.39
CA GLN A 392 2.02 -1.89 36.21
C GLN A 392 1.49 -2.30 34.84
N GLY A 393 2.21 -1.96 33.77
CA GLY A 393 1.78 -2.29 32.41
C GLY A 393 1.63 -3.78 32.19
N GLU A 394 2.49 -4.60 32.80
CA GLU A 394 2.44 -6.06 32.72
C GLU A 394 1.22 -6.63 33.47
N ILE A 395 0.92 -6.11 34.66
CA ILE A 395 -0.25 -6.54 35.44
C ILE A 395 -1.55 -6.10 34.76
N ALA A 396 -1.60 -4.85 34.27
CA ALA A 396 -2.72 -4.34 33.48
C ALA A 396 -2.93 -5.16 32.19
N GLY A 397 -1.84 -5.55 31.52
CA GLY A 397 -1.86 -6.39 30.33
C GLY A 397 -2.49 -7.76 30.59
N ARG A 398 -2.01 -8.48 31.62
CA ARG A 398 -2.52 -9.81 32.00
C ARG A 398 -4.00 -9.79 32.39
N ILE A 399 -4.41 -8.81 33.20
CA ILE A 399 -5.82 -8.66 33.60
C ILE A 399 -6.70 -8.39 32.38
N ALA A 400 -6.27 -7.44 31.53
CA ALA A 400 -7.04 -7.08 30.34
C ALA A 400 -7.18 -8.26 29.37
N GLU A 401 -6.11 -9.03 29.15
CA GLU A 401 -6.15 -10.23 28.31
C GLU A 401 -7.09 -11.29 28.86
N GLU A 402 -7.03 -11.60 30.16
CA GLU A 402 -7.92 -12.59 30.78
C GLU A 402 -9.40 -12.16 30.69
N LEU A 403 -9.69 -10.89 30.98
CA LEU A 403 -11.05 -10.33 30.88
C LEU A 403 -11.56 -10.35 29.43
N GLY A 404 -10.72 -9.94 28.47
CA GLY A 404 -11.04 -9.97 27.04
C GLY A 404 -11.34 -11.38 26.53
N ASP A 405 -10.55 -12.36 26.96
CA ASP A 405 -10.74 -13.76 26.65
C ASP A 405 -12.06 -14.32 27.20
N ARG A 406 -12.41 -13.95 28.44
CA ARG A 406 -13.67 -14.37 29.06
C ARG A 406 -14.89 -13.71 28.40
N LEU A 407 -14.77 -12.47 27.96
CA LEU A 407 -15.78 -11.76 27.15
C LEU A 407 -15.98 -12.43 25.79
N ARG A 408 -14.90 -12.76 25.07
CA ARG A 408 -14.97 -13.50 23.80
C ARG A 408 -15.71 -14.83 23.93
N ARG A 409 -15.44 -15.55 25.02
CA ARG A 409 -16.10 -16.83 25.36
C ARG A 409 -17.53 -16.68 25.90
N GLY A 410 -18.00 -15.46 26.15
CA GLY A 410 -19.32 -15.20 26.75
C GLY A 410 -19.44 -15.64 28.22
N THR A 411 -18.32 -15.91 28.89
CA THR A 411 -18.26 -16.33 30.31
C THR A 411 -18.25 -15.16 31.29
N LEU A 412 -18.11 -13.93 30.77
CA LEU A 412 -18.15 -12.69 31.53
C LEU A 412 -19.14 -11.75 30.86
N THR A 413 -20.03 -11.13 31.63
CA THR A 413 -20.90 -10.07 31.12
C THR A 413 -20.22 -8.71 31.21
N GLU A 414 -20.74 -7.71 30.50
CA GLU A 414 -20.23 -6.34 30.59
C GLU A 414 -20.43 -5.73 31.98
N ALA A 415 -21.54 -6.08 32.65
CA ALA A 415 -21.80 -5.67 34.03
C ALA A 415 -20.71 -6.23 34.97
N ASP A 416 -20.31 -7.48 34.75
CA ASP A 416 -19.20 -8.08 35.50
C ASP A 416 -17.88 -7.39 35.20
N LEU A 417 -17.63 -7.01 33.94
CA LEU A 417 -16.41 -6.29 33.57
C LEU A 417 -16.28 -4.96 34.34
N GLY A 418 -17.33 -4.12 34.35
CA GLY A 418 -17.31 -2.86 35.09
C GLY A 418 -17.05 -3.07 36.58
N ARG A 419 -17.79 -4.01 37.18
CA ARG A 419 -17.65 -4.44 38.57
C ARG A 419 -16.21 -4.83 38.92
N TRP A 420 -15.58 -5.65 38.09
CA TRP A 420 -14.23 -6.15 38.32
C TRP A 420 -13.16 -5.08 38.10
N VAL A 421 -13.29 -4.25 37.07
CA VAL A 421 -12.34 -3.17 36.78
C VAL A 421 -12.32 -2.15 37.91
N ASP A 422 -13.49 -1.77 38.43
CA ASP A 422 -13.60 -0.81 39.53
C ASP A 422 -13.01 -1.35 40.84
N LEU A 423 -13.00 -2.67 41.03
CA LEU A 423 -12.40 -3.30 42.20
C LEU A 423 -10.90 -2.96 42.28
N VAL A 424 -10.18 -3.06 41.16
CA VAL A 424 -8.71 -2.89 41.12
C VAL A 424 -8.26 -1.51 40.64
N ALA A 425 -9.08 -0.72 39.94
CA ALA A 425 -8.68 0.57 39.38
C ALA A 425 -8.16 1.56 40.44
N ALA A 426 -7.10 2.30 40.09
CA ALA A 426 -6.56 3.37 40.93
C ALA A 426 -7.53 4.57 40.96
N VAL A 427 -7.56 5.31 42.07
CA VAL A 427 -8.17 6.63 42.11
C VAL A 427 -7.08 7.64 41.77
N PRO A 428 -7.21 8.43 40.69
CA PRO A 428 -6.27 9.51 40.42
C PRO A 428 -6.22 10.48 41.62
N ASP A 429 -5.02 10.99 41.95
CA ASP A 429 -4.78 12.06 42.93
C ASP A 429 -4.86 11.72 44.43
N ARG A 430 -4.76 10.44 44.83
CA ARG A 430 -4.55 10.08 46.25
C ARG A 430 -3.15 9.52 46.52
N PRO A 431 -2.41 10.03 47.53
CA PRO A 431 -1.19 9.38 47.99
C PRO A 431 -1.52 7.99 48.56
N VAL A 432 -0.58 7.06 48.42
CA VAL A 432 -0.64 5.71 49.03
C VAL A 432 -0.98 5.87 50.50
N ALA A 433 -1.92 5.07 51.01
CA ALA A 433 -2.35 5.16 52.40
C ALA A 433 -1.15 4.92 53.33
N THR A 434 -0.93 5.83 54.28
CA THR A 434 0.07 5.65 55.33
C THR A 434 -0.49 4.69 56.38
N GLY A 435 0.04 3.47 56.43
CA GLY A 435 -0.35 2.44 57.39
C GLY A 435 0.51 1.19 57.24
N ASN A 436 0.42 0.27 58.19
CA ASN A 436 1.09 -1.03 58.08
C ASN A 436 0.42 -1.88 57.01
N ALA A 437 1.23 -2.60 56.24
CA ALA A 437 0.73 -3.60 55.30
C ALA A 437 -0.15 -4.62 56.05
N PRO A 438 -1.23 -5.12 55.43
CA PRO A 438 -2.05 -6.16 56.02
C PRO A 438 -1.20 -7.40 56.31
N ALA A 439 -1.51 -8.10 57.40
CA ALA A 439 -0.89 -9.38 57.70
C ALA A 439 -1.15 -10.40 56.59
N THR A 440 -0.24 -11.37 56.43
CA THR A 440 -0.30 -12.40 55.39
C THR A 440 -1.61 -13.18 55.42
N ASP A 441 -2.14 -13.47 56.62
CA ASP A 441 -3.40 -14.18 56.79
C ASP A 441 -4.61 -13.39 56.28
N ALA A 442 -4.63 -12.06 56.50
CA ALA A 442 -5.67 -11.18 55.99
C ALA A 442 -5.63 -11.08 54.46
N LEU A 443 -4.43 -11.11 53.85
CA LEU A 443 -4.28 -11.17 52.39
C LEU A 443 -4.76 -12.51 51.81
N ALA A 444 -4.48 -13.63 52.51
CA ALA A 444 -4.96 -14.95 52.10
C ALA A 444 -6.49 -15.05 52.15
N GLU A 445 -7.11 -14.49 53.20
CA GLU A 445 -8.56 -14.41 53.35
C GLU A 445 -9.21 -13.58 52.24
N ILE A 446 -8.63 -12.42 51.89
CA ILE A 446 -9.07 -11.61 50.75
C ILE A 446 -8.98 -12.41 49.45
N GLY A 447 -7.88 -13.13 49.23
CA GLY A 447 -7.71 -14.01 48.07
C GLY A 447 -8.78 -15.10 47.97
N ALA A 448 -9.10 -15.74 49.09
CA ALA A 448 -10.14 -16.77 49.16
C ALA A 448 -11.54 -16.20 48.85
N ARG A 449 -11.88 -15.01 49.36
CA ARG A 449 -13.15 -14.33 49.05
C ARG A 449 -13.28 -13.99 47.57
N LEU A 450 -12.20 -13.51 46.97
CA LEU A 450 -12.15 -13.20 45.55
C LEU A 450 -12.37 -14.46 44.70
N ALA A 451 -11.67 -15.55 45.02
CA ALA A 451 -11.85 -16.83 44.35
C ALA A 451 -13.28 -17.37 44.49
N ALA A 452 -13.87 -17.31 45.69
CA ALA A 452 -15.23 -17.77 45.95
C ALA A 452 -16.30 -16.94 45.21
N SER A 453 -16.04 -15.66 44.95
CA SER A 453 -16.92 -14.79 44.16
C SER A 453 -16.80 -14.99 42.65
N GLY A 454 -15.90 -15.88 42.19
CA GLY A 454 -15.64 -16.10 40.77
C GLY A 454 -14.76 -15.02 40.12
N ALA A 455 -14.03 -14.23 40.93
CA ALA A 455 -13.13 -13.21 40.41
C ALA A 455 -12.05 -13.85 39.50
N PRO A 456 -11.72 -13.24 38.35
CA PRO A 456 -10.64 -13.71 37.49
C PRO A 456 -9.31 -13.81 38.25
N PRO A 457 -8.57 -14.94 38.18
CA PRO A 457 -7.31 -15.12 38.89
C PRO A 457 -6.29 -13.99 38.75
N ALA A 458 -6.08 -13.43 37.55
CA ALA A 458 -5.13 -12.32 37.37
C ALA A 458 -5.59 -11.06 38.12
N LEU A 459 -6.91 -10.83 38.18
CA LEU A 459 -7.52 -9.71 38.88
C LEU A 459 -7.46 -9.88 40.39
N ALA A 460 -7.75 -11.09 40.88
CA ALA A 460 -7.64 -11.42 42.30
C ALA A 460 -6.19 -11.26 42.80
N ALA A 461 -5.22 -11.80 42.06
CA ALA A 461 -3.80 -11.64 42.36
C ALA A 461 -3.38 -10.17 42.38
N ALA A 462 -3.84 -9.37 41.42
CA ALA A 462 -3.52 -7.95 41.37
C ALA A 462 -4.16 -7.15 42.51
N PHE A 463 -5.38 -7.49 42.93
CA PHE A 463 -6.01 -6.86 44.09
C PHE A 463 -5.22 -7.16 45.37
N VAL A 464 -4.85 -8.42 45.59
CA VAL A 464 -4.04 -8.85 46.74
C VAL A 464 -2.66 -8.16 46.72
N GLU A 465 -2.00 -8.10 45.57
CA GLU A 465 -0.71 -7.42 45.43
C GLU A 465 -0.82 -5.91 45.74
N ARG A 466 -1.85 -5.24 45.22
CA ARG A 466 -2.10 -3.80 45.48
C ARG A 466 -2.44 -3.56 46.95
N ALA A 467 -3.24 -4.44 47.56
CA ALA A 467 -3.58 -4.40 48.98
C ALA A 467 -2.36 -4.59 49.89
N ALA A 468 -1.43 -5.49 49.52
CA ALA A 468 -0.18 -5.71 50.24
C ALA A 468 0.75 -4.48 50.21
N ARG A 469 0.60 -3.63 49.19
CA ARG A 469 1.36 -2.39 49.01
C ARG A 469 0.65 -1.15 49.55
N ASN A 470 -0.44 -1.31 50.32
CA ASN A 470 -1.22 -0.21 50.89
C ASN A 470 -1.76 0.81 49.87
N TRP A 471 -2.09 0.37 48.66
CA TRP A 471 -2.79 1.22 47.70
C TRP A 471 -4.10 1.79 48.23
N TRP A 472 -4.72 1.09 49.18
CA TRP A 472 -6.01 1.45 49.77
C TRP A 472 -5.94 1.26 51.28
N SER A 473 -6.67 2.10 52.02
CA SER A 473 -6.88 1.89 53.45
C SER A 473 -7.70 0.61 53.70
N PRO A 474 -7.68 0.04 54.91
CA PRO A 474 -8.52 -1.11 55.26
C PRO A 474 -10.00 -0.91 54.92
N GLU A 475 -10.54 0.28 55.20
CA GLU A 475 -11.94 0.64 54.93
C GLU A 475 -12.21 0.71 53.43
N GLU A 476 -11.30 1.32 52.65
CA GLU A 476 -11.46 1.41 51.20
C GLU A 476 -11.38 0.02 50.53
N ARG A 477 -10.55 -0.90 51.05
CA ARG A 477 -10.50 -2.29 50.54
C ARG A 477 -11.82 -3.00 50.72
N GLU A 478 -12.40 -2.95 51.92
CA GLU A 478 -13.69 -3.59 52.19
C GLU A 478 -14.83 -2.94 51.41
N GLU A 479 -14.82 -1.61 51.28
CA GLU A 479 -15.80 -0.90 50.48
C GLU A 479 -15.71 -1.27 48.99
N ARG A 480 -14.50 -1.51 48.45
CA ARG A 480 -14.29 -2.02 47.09
C ARG A 480 -14.82 -3.45 46.93
N LEU A 481 -14.50 -4.36 47.85
CA LEU A 481 -15.01 -5.73 47.85
C LEU A 481 -16.55 -5.74 47.91
N ARG A 482 -17.13 -4.90 48.78
CA ARG A 482 -18.58 -4.75 48.93
C ARG A 482 -19.25 -4.20 47.67
N ARG A 483 -18.66 -3.17 47.03
CA ARG A 483 -19.15 -2.65 45.73
C ARG A 483 -19.07 -3.69 44.62
N ALA A 484 -18.10 -4.59 44.69
CA ALA A 484 -18.01 -5.74 43.79
C ALA A 484 -18.97 -6.90 44.16
N GLY A 485 -19.84 -6.72 45.16
CA GLY A 485 -20.78 -7.76 45.60
C GLY A 485 -20.11 -8.90 46.40
N ILE A 486 -18.86 -8.72 46.81
CA ILE A 486 -18.12 -9.70 47.60
C ILE A 486 -18.44 -9.45 49.07
N GLY A 487 -19.16 -10.40 49.66
CA GLY A 487 -19.50 -10.37 51.06
C GLY A 487 -18.26 -10.33 51.97
N PRO A 488 -18.44 -9.87 53.22
CA PRO A 488 -17.40 -9.97 54.24
C PRO A 488 -17.06 -11.45 54.47
N ALA A 489 -15.84 -11.73 54.91
CA ALA A 489 -15.34 -13.09 55.01
C ALA A 489 -16.26 -13.98 55.87
N ALA A 490 -16.37 -15.26 55.52
CA ALA A 490 -17.11 -16.22 56.32
C ALA A 490 -16.48 -16.30 57.73
N GLY A 491 -17.23 -15.91 58.76
CA GLY A 491 -16.73 -15.83 60.14
C GLY A 491 -16.31 -14.43 60.60
N SER A 492 -16.21 -13.44 59.71
CA SER A 492 -15.99 -12.04 60.11
C SER A 492 -17.16 -11.51 60.95
N PHE A 493 -16.86 -10.52 61.80
CA PHE A 493 -17.87 -9.85 62.61
C PHE A 493 -19.05 -9.35 61.76
N ALA A 494 -18.77 -8.69 60.64
CA ALA A 494 -19.78 -8.16 59.73
C ALA A 494 -20.66 -9.25 59.09
N ALA A 495 -20.08 -10.41 58.70
CA ALA A 495 -20.84 -11.52 58.13
C ALA A 495 -21.83 -12.13 59.14
N ARG A 496 -21.35 -12.36 60.37
CA ARG A 496 -22.19 -12.86 61.46
C ARG A 496 -23.21 -11.82 61.92
N ALA A 497 -22.85 -10.53 61.99
CA ALA A 497 -23.78 -9.45 62.31
C ALA A 497 -24.94 -9.36 61.31
N ALA A 498 -24.63 -9.47 60.01
CA ALA A 498 -25.60 -9.46 58.94
C ALA A 498 -26.54 -10.69 58.98
N ALA A 499 -25.99 -11.89 59.22
CA ALA A 499 -26.77 -13.12 59.35
C ALA A 499 -27.77 -13.06 60.54
N LEU A 500 -27.39 -12.40 61.62
CA LEU A 500 -28.15 -12.34 62.87
C LEU A 500 -29.26 -11.28 62.90
N LYS A 501 -29.49 -10.55 61.79
CA LYS A 501 -30.49 -9.46 61.67
C LYS A 501 -30.44 -8.48 62.84
N VAL A 502 -29.24 -8.19 63.36
CA VAL A 502 -29.04 -7.32 64.52
C VAL A 502 -29.35 -5.87 64.12
N PRO A 503 -29.87 -5.00 65.02
CA PRO A 503 -30.13 -3.61 64.68
C PRO A 503 -28.87 -2.94 64.13
N ARG A 504 -28.98 -2.29 62.97
CA ARG A 504 -27.83 -1.72 62.23
C ARG A 504 -26.95 -0.80 63.09
N GLY A 505 -27.55 -0.04 64.01
CA GLY A 505 -26.80 0.82 64.93
C GLY A 505 -25.86 0.05 65.86
N PHE A 506 -26.30 -1.11 66.36
CA PHE A 506 -25.52 -1.92 67.29
C PHE A 506 -24.33 -2.62 66.63
N ALA A 507 -24.54 -3.17 65.42
CA ALA A 507 -23.45 -3.74 64.65
C ALA A 507 -22.40 -2.67 64.30
N ALA A 508 -22.83 -1.47 63.91
CA ALA A 508 -21.94 -0.35 63.62
C ALA A 508 -21.16 0.15 64.86
N ASP A 509 -21.76 0.13 66.05
CA ASP A 509 -21.08 0.47 67.29
C ASP A 509 -19.98 -0.53 67.65
N LEU A 510 -20.25 -1.83 67.50
CA LEU A 510 -19.26 -2.88 67.72
C LEU A 510 -18.15 -2.86 66.66
N GLU A 511 -18.47 -2.61 65.39
CA GLU A 511 -17.47 -2.42 64.33
C GLU A 511 -16.55 -1.23 64.61
N ARG A 512 -17.10 -0.10 65.08
CA ARG A 512 -16.29 1.05 65.52
C ARG A 512 -15.38 0.69 66.69
N GLY A 513 -15.89 -0.08 67.66
CA GLY A 513 -15.09 -0.56 68.79
C GLY A 513 -13.95 -1.47 68.36
N ILE A 514 -14.18 -2.36 67.39
CA ILE A 514 -13.15 -3.23 66.81
C ILE A 514 -12.10 -2.41 66.03
N ALA A 515 -12.55 -1.47 65.19
CA ALA A 515 -11.66 -0.62 64.41
C ALA A 515 -10.79 0.30 65.29
N ALA A 516 -11.33 0.76 66.43
CA ALA A 516 -10.60 1.54 67.42
C ALA A 516 -9.68 0.69 68.34
N GLY A 517 -9.65 -0.63 68.17
CA GLY A 517 -8.87 -1.55 69.02
C GLY A 517 -9.44 -1.76 70.43
N ALA A 518 -10.62 -1.20 70.72
CA ALA A 518 -11.29 -1.34 72.01
C ALA A 518 -11.93 -2.72 72.21
N LEU A 519 -12.17 -3.45 71.11
CA LEU A 519 -12.68 -4.82 71.11
C LEU A 519 -11.89 -5.66 70.10
N THR A 520 -11.67 -6.94 70.41
CA THR A 520 -11.26 -7.89 69.37
C THR A 520 -12.47 -8.33 68.54
N ALA A 521 -12.22 -8.81 67.32
CA ALA A 521 -13.29 -9.36 66.49
C ALA A 521 -14.04 -10.51 67.18
N GLU A 522 -13.32 -11.35 67.94
CA GLU A 522 -13.90 -12.43 68.74
C GLU A 522 -14.80 -11.91 69.87
N GLN A 523 -14.38 -10.85 70.58
CA GLN A 523 -15.21 -10.20 71.59
C GLN A 523 -16.47 -9.57 70.98
N GLY A 524 -16.36 -8.97 69.79
CA GLY A 524 -17.55 -8.52 69.05
C GLY A 524 -18.49 -9.67 68.72
N LEU A 525 -17.95 -10.79 68.24
CA LEU A 525 -18.75 -11.98 67.92
C LEU A 525 -19.46 -12.57 69.13
N ASP A 526 -18.81 -12.56 70.29
CA ASP A 526 -19.43 -12.95 71.57
C ASP A 526 -20.63 -12.04 71.91
N TRP A 527 -20.50 -10.73 71.68
CA TRP A 527 -21.61 -9.79 71.85
C TRP A 527 -22.77 -10.06 70.89
N LEU A 528 -22.49 -10.41 69.63
CA LEU A 528 -23.54 -10.77 68.68
C LEU A 528 -24.24 -12.09 69.05
N ALA A 529 -23.48 -13.12 69.45
CA ALA A 529 -24.03 -14.39 69.92
C ALA A 529 -24.85 -14.22 71.22
N LEU A 530 -24.51 -13.23 72.04
CA LEU A 530 -25.29 -12.86 73.22
C LEU A 530 -26.64 -12.22 72.82
N VAL A 531 -26.65 -11.31 71.85
CA VAL A 531 -27.89 -10.69 71.33
C VAL A 531 -28.80 -11.74 70.69
N GLU A 532 -28.23 -12.72 70.00
CA GLU A 532 -28.96 -13.85 69.43
C GLU A 532 -29.62 -14.70 70.52
N ARG A 533 -28.87 -15.12 71.55
CA ARG A 533 -29.40 -15.86 72.70
C ARG A 533 -30.49 -15.08 73.43
N ALA A 534 -30.28 -13.77 73.60
CA ALA A 534 -31.23 -12.85 74.19
C ALA A 534 -32.55 -12.77 73.40
N ARG A 535 -32.47 -12.79 72.07
CA ARG A 535 -33.66 -12.84 71.19
C ARG A 535 -34.33 -14.20 71.21
N ALA A 536 -33.58 -15.30 71.21
CA ALA A 536 -34.13 -16.65 71.30
C ALA A 536 -34.88 -16.87 72.62
N ALA A 537 -34.39 -16.27 73.71
CA ALA A 537 -35.05 -16.28 75.01
C ALA A 537 -36.29 -15.37 75.10
N ALA A 538 -36.45 -14.40 74.19
CA ALA A 538 -37.56 -13.43 74.19
C ALA A 538 -38.92 -14.00 73.73
N ASN A 539 -39.03 -15.32 73.49
CA ASN A 539 -40.29 -16.01 73.28
C ASN A 539 -41.01 -16.41 74.59
N GLY A 540 -40.46 -16.04 75.76
CA GLY A 540 -41.12 -16.13 77.07
C GLY A 540 -41.58 -14.76 77.60
N PRO A 541 -42.43 -14.72 78.65
CA PRO A 541 -42.88 -13.47 79.26
C PRO A 541 -41.70 -12.63 79.76
N PRO A 542 -41.78 -11.29 79.67
CA PRO A 542 -40.65 -10.42 79.98
C PRO A 542 -40.23 -10.61 81.45
N PRO A 543 -38.93 -10.85 81.73
CA PRO A 543 -38.44 -10.86 83.10
C PRO A 543 -38.58 -9.47 83.73
N PRO A 544 -38.67 -9.38 85.07
CA PRO A 544 -38.79 -8.11 85.79
C PRO A 544 -37.65 -7.17 85.41
N GLN A 545 -37.99 -5.89 85.17
CA GLN A 545 -37.01 -4.88 84.80
C GLN A 545 -35.90 -4.79 85.87
N PRO A 546 -34.62 -4.86 85.47
CA PRO A 546 -33.52 -4.78 86.41
C PRO A 546 -33.40 -3.39 87.02
N ASP A 547 -33.14 -3.34 88.34
CA ASP A 547 -32.86 -2.12 89.08
C ASP A 547 -31.56 -1.47 88.57
N LEU A 548 -31.75 -0.38 87.81
CA LEU A 548 -30.70 0.33 87.09
C LEU A 548 -29.63 0.91 88.03
N THR A 549 -30.04 1.38 89.20
CA THR A 549 -29.15 2.00 90.18
C THR A 549 -28.22 0.97 90.79
N ARG A 550 -28.76 -0.23 91.07
CA ARG A 550 -27.99 -1.35 91.61
C ARG A 550 -26.97 -1.89 90.60
N LEU A 551 -27.32 -1.90 89.31
CA LEU A 551 -26.42 -2.32 88.24
C LEU A 551 -25.23 -1.36 88.10
N LEU A 552 -25.50 -0.05 88.05
CA LEU A 552 -24.46 0.98 87.95
C LEU A 552 -23.48 0.93 89.12
N HIS A 553 -23.99 0.80 90.35
CA HIS A 553 -23.14 0.65 91.53
C HIS A 553 -22.27 -0.62 91.51
N LEU A 554 -22.81 -1.75 91.05
CA LEU A 554 -22.04 -3.00 90.96
C LEU A 554 -20.96 -2.93 89.86
N MET A 555 -21.22 -2.22 88.77
CA MET A 555 -20.27 -2.02 87.67
C MET A 555 -19.15 -1.06 88.05
N GLU A 556 -19.48 0.02 88.75
CA GLU A 556 -18.53 0.99 89.30
C GLU A 556 -17.63 0.34 90.37
N ALA A 557 -18.21 -0.49 91.24
CA ALA A 557 -17.46 -1.30 92.22
C ALA A 557 -16.52 -2.33 91.59
N LYS A 558 -16.71 -2.68 90.30
CA LYS A 558 -15.81 -3.56 89.53
C LYS A 558 -14.84 -2.78 88.62
N GLY A 559 -14.85 -1.44 88.68
CA GLY A 559 -13.94 -0.55 87.96
C GLY A 559 -14.13 -0.58 86.44
N LEU A 560 -15.37 -0.67 85.97
CA LEU A 560 -15.76 -0.66 84.56
C LEU A 560 -16.31 0.72 84.19
N SER A 561 -15.43 1.70 83.94
CA SER A 561 -15.81 3.11 83.75
C SER A 561 -15.87 3.61 82.31
N GLU A 562 -15.68 2.76 81.29
CA GLU A 562 -15.71 3.19 79.88
C GLU A 562 -17.04 2.89 79.14
N LEU A 563 -17.45 3.85 78.31
CA LEU A 563 -18.82 4.09 77.83
C LEU A 563 -19.35 3.12 76.77
N ALA A 564 -18.50 2.42 76.02
CA ALA A 564 -18.96 1.62 74.88
C ALA A 564 -19.58 0.25 75.28
N PRO A 565 -18.97 -0.56 76.17
CA PRO A 565 -19.61 -1.80 76.61
C PRO A 565 -20.81 -1.56 77.54
N MET A 566 -20.83 -0.40 78.22
CA MET A 566 -21.95 0.06 79.06
C MET A 566 -23.23 0.26 78.26
N ARG A 567 -23.18 0.91 77.08
CA ARG A 567 -24.38 1.11 76.23
C ARG A 567 -24.93 -0.18 75.65
N VAL A 568 -24.05 -1.12 75.34
CA VAL A 568 -24.37 -2.43 74.76
C VAL A 568 -25.01 -3.36 75.82
N GLY A 569 -24.44 -3.42 77.03
CA GLY A 569 -25.07 -4.11 78.17
C GLY A 569 -26.38 -3.47 78.60
N TYR A 570 -26.45 -2.13 78.62
CA TYR A 570 -27.66 -1.35 78.94
C TYR A 570 -28.79 -1.59 77.93
N GLY A 571 -28.51 -1.58 76.62
CA GLY A 571 -29.52 -1.82 75.59
C GLY A 571 -30.10 -3.23 75.61
N LEU A 572 -29.34 -4.24 76.04
CA LEU A 572 -29.81 -5.62 76.15
C LEU A 572 -30.57 -5.89 77.46
N ALA A 573 -30.15 -5.26 78.56
CA ALA A 573 -30.81 -5.37 79.86
C ALA A 573 -32.10 -4.54 79.94
N ALA A 574 -32.14 -3.32 79.39
CA ALA A 574 -33.30 -2.43 79.44
C ALA A 574 -34.52 -2.94 78.65
N VAL A 575 -34.29 -3.80 77.64
CA VAL A 575 -35.37 -4.44 76.85
C VAL A 575 -35.77 -5.80 77.47
N GLY A 576 -35.24 -6.15 78.64
CA GLY A 576 -35.56 -7.39 79.36
C GLY A 576 -35.04 -8.67 78.70
N ARG A 577 -34.07 -8.56 77.78
CA ARG A 577 -33.65 -9.69 76.94
C ARG A 577 -32.41 -10.42 77.46
N LEU A 578 -31.76 -9.94 78.51
CA LEU A 578 -30.58 -10.60 79.09
C LEU A 578 -30.66 -10.68 80.62
N PRO A 579 -30.42 -11.86 81.23
CA PRO A 579 -30.29 -11.98 82.68
C PRO A 579 -29.10 -11.16 83.20
N MET A 580 -29.32 -10.44 84.30
CA MET A 580 -28.34 -9.52 84.92
C MET A 580 -27.00 -10.19 85.24
N VAL A 581 -27.03 -11.47 85.63
CA VAL A 581 -25.82 -12.26 85.96
C VAL A 581 -24.95 -12.51 84.73
N GLU A 582 -25.56 -12.75 83.57
CA GLU A 582 -24.84 -13.02 82.32
C GLU A 582 -24.19 -11.75 81.77
N ALA A 583 -24.88 -10.61 81.86
CA ALA A 583 -24.31 -9.29 81.50
C ALA A 583 -23.03 -9.01 82.30
N ILE A 584 -23.09 -9.21 83.62
CA ILE A 584 -21.97 -8.94 84.54
C ILE A 584 -20.80 -9.91 84.29
N ALA A 585 -21.08 -11.20 84.05
CA ALA A 585 -20.04 -12.20 83.77
C ALA A 585 -19.30 -11.92 82.45
N LEU A 586 -19.97 -11.38 81.43
CA LEU A 586 -19.36 -11.02 80.15
C LEU A 586 -18.47 -9.78 80.28
N LEU A 587 -19.00 -8.72 80.93
CA LEU A 587 -18.25 -7.50 81.21
C LEU A 587 -16.97 -7.78 82.03
N SER A 588 -17.05 -8.73 82.96
CA SER A 588 -15.91 -9.15 83.78
C SER A 588 -14.84 -9.90 82.98
N ARG A 589 -15.21 -10.68 81.95
CA ARG A 589 -14.26 -11.40 81.09
C ARG A 589 -13.45 -10.46 80.19
N MET A 590 -14.05 -9.37 79.71
CA MET A 590 -13.34 -8.38 78.88
C MET A 590 -12.22 -7.67 79.64
N LYS A 591 -12.41 -7.39 80.94
CA LYS A 591 -11.38 -6.79 81.79
C LYS A 591 -10.15 -7.71 81.97
N GLY A 592 -10.36 -9.03 81.96
CA GLY A 592 -9.28 -10.01 82.08
C GLY A 592 -8.38 -10.14 80.84
N GLY A 593 -8.85 -9.70 79.67
CA GLY A 593 -8.11 -9.73 78.40
C GLY A 593 -7.33 -8.46 78.06
N LEU A 594 -7.64 -7.35 78.74
CA LEU A 594 -6.89 -6.10 78.64
C LEU A 594 -5.65 -6.20 79.54
N ARG A 595 -4.53 -6.74 79.01
CA ARG A 595 -3.22 -6.40 79.58
C ARG A 595 -2.95 -4.92 79.28
N PRO A 596 -2.35 -4.17 80.22
CA PRO A 596 -2.05 -2.75 80.04
C PRO A 596 -1.15 -2.49 78.83
#